data_AF-A0A2N0WVV3-F1
#
_entry.id   AF-A0A2N0WVV3-F1
#
_cell.length_a   1.000
_cell.length_b   1.000
_cell.length_c   1.000
_cell.angle_alpha   90.00
_cell.angle_beta   90.00
_cell.angle_gamma   90.00
#
_symmetry.space_group_name_H-M   'P 1'
#
loop_
_entity.id
_entity.type
_entity.pdbx_description
1 polymer ?
#
loop_
_entity_poly.entity_id
_entity_poly.type
_entity_poly.pdbx_seq_one_letter_code
_entity_poly.pdbx_strand_id
1 'polypeptide(L)'
;MKKYIFSIGVLVLLSVSQFASASLIIVSKIVVTPSSLNAQGWLQVSEVVATQTGTGNDVALTTAGATATGSSNWPNSSPNYAIDGISPAGYPNIFHSYENDGSSFLNIFLAAPTELDSLTLFGRNNCCSTRDIFDIALYDMAGGLLFEAEGLDATGAAHRVDVSFANVAVPAPASVFMMVFLLLGFGFYNKRNR
;
A
#
# COMPACT_ATOMS: atom_id res chain seq x y z
N MET A 1 -0.24 -68.95 26.66
CA MET A 1 -0.76 -68.20 25.50
C MET A 1 -0.75 -66.71 25.86
N LYS A 2 0.22 -65.93 25.35
CA LYS A 2 0.35 -64.49 25.63
C LYS A 2 -0.22 -63.72 24.44
N LYS A 3 -1.28 -62.93 24.67
CA LYS A 3 -1.91 -62.05 23.67
C LYS A 3 -1.15 -60.72 23.67
N TYR A 4 -0.53 -60.37 22.55
CA TYR A 4 0.01 -59.03 22.32
C TYR A 4 -1.08 -58.19 21.66
N ILE A 5 -1.52 -57.14 22.35
CA ILE A 5 -2.46 -56.14 21.84
C ILE A 5 -1.61 -55.09 21.11
N PHE A 6 -1.79 -54.98 19.79
CA PHE A 6 -1.23 -53.89 19.00
C PHE A 6 -2.13 -52.65 19.17
N SER A 7 -1.63 -51.62 19.85
CA SER A 7 -2.26 -50.29 19.83
C SER A 7 -1.73 -49.52 18.62
N ILE A 8 -2.61 -49.27 17.65
CA ILE A 8 -2.37 -48.35 16.53
C ILE A 8 -2.56 -46.93 17.07
N GLY A 9 -1.47 -46.19 17.23
CA GLY A 9 -1.52 -44.76 17.55
C GLY A 9 -2.00 -43.97 16.33
N VAL A 10 -3.14 -43.30 16.46
CA VAL A 10 -3.63 -42.34 15.47
C VAL A 10 -2.77 -41.08 15.57
N LEU A 11 -1.95 -40.82 14.55
CA LEU A 11 -1.18 -39.58 14.41
C LEU A 11 -2.11 -38.50 13.87
N VAL A 12 -2.57 -37.60 14.74
CA VAL A 12 -3.32 -36.41 14.35
C VAL A 12 -2.32 -35.39 13.78
N LEU A 13 -2.26 -35.28 12.46
CA LEU A 13 -1.55 -34.19 11.78
C LEU A 13 -2.38 -32.91 11.94
N LEU A 14 -2.00 -32.05 12.89
CA LEU A 14 -2.45 -30.66 12.90
C LEU A 14 -1.83 -29.95 11.69
N SER A 15 -2.60 -29.79 10.62
CA SER A 15 -2.26 -28.89 9.53
C SER A 15 -2.34 -27.46 10.06
N VAL A 16 -1.19 -26.86 10.37
CA VAL A 16 -1.11 -25.42 10.58
C VAL A 16 -1.27 -24.79 9.19
N SER A 17 -2.46 -24.28 8.89
CA SER A 17 -2.70 -23.50 7.68
C SER A 17 -1.84 -22.24 7.74
N GLN A 18 -0.74 -22.20 7.00
CA GLN A 18 -0.01 -20.97 6.74
C GLN A 18 -0.88 -20.10 5.82
N PHE A 19 -1.38 -19.01 6.37
CA PHE A 19 -2.01 -17.96 5.58
C PHE A 19 -0.90 -17.22 4.82
N ALA A 20 -0.99 -17.14 3.49
CA ALA A 20 -0.19 -16.22 2.71
C ALA A 20 -0.98 -14.91 2.64
N SER A 21 -0.42 -13.78 3.06
CA SER A 21 -1.05 -12.49 2.77
C SER A 21 -0.79 -12.15 1.30
N ALA A 22 -1.83 -11.91 0.52
CA ALA A 22 -1.69 -11.18 -0.72
C ALA A 22 -1.90 -9.70 -0.44
N SER A 23 -0.91 -9.07 0.19
CA SER A 23 -0.58 -7.69 -0.14
C SER A 23 0.62 -7.78 -1.06
N LEU A 24 0.44 -7.36 -2.31
CA LEU A 24 1.58 -7.15 -3.20
C LEU A 24 1.22 -6.05 -4.18
N ILE A 25 0.81 -4.90 -3.64
CA ILE A 25 0.71 -3.66 -4.41
C ILE A 25 2.14 -3.13 -4.52
N ILE A 26 2.87 -3.53 -5.55
CA ILE A 26 4.23 -3.03 -5.81
C ILE A 26 4.13 -1.62 -6.38
N VAL A 27 3.90 -0.62 -5.52
CA VAL A 27 3.74 0.78 -5.91
C VAL A 27 5.10 1.37 -6.27
N SER A 28 5.19 2.05 -7.41
CA SER A 28 6.33 2.92 -7.73
C SER A 28 5.95 4.39 -7.85
N LYS A 29 4.69 4.69 -8.16
CA LYS A 29 4.20 6.07 -8.32
C LYS A 29 2.85 6.24 -7.62
N ILE A 30 2.73 7.30 -6.84
CA ILE A 30 1.49 7.80 -6.24
C ILE A 30 1.11 9.07 -7.01
N VAL A 31 -0.13 9.16 -7.44
CA VAL A 31 -0.70 10.36 -8.07
C VAL A 31 -1.81 10.88 -7.17
N VAL A 32 -1.80 12.17 -6.87
CA VAL A 32 -2.85 12.87 -6.14
C VAL A 32 -3.42 13.97 -7.04
N THR A 33 -4.74 14.03 -7.14
CA THR A 33 -5.48 15.06 -7.90
C THR A 33 -6.57 15.69 -7.03
N PRO A 34 -7.05 16.91 -7.33
CA PRO A 34 -8.28 17.41 -6.74
C PRO A 34 -9.41 16.43 -7.03
N SER A 35 -10.20 16.12 -6.01
CA SER A 35 -11.44 15.38 -6.24
C SER A 35 -12.45 16.23 -7.01
N SER A 36 -13.34 15.59 -7.77
CA SER A 36 -14.53 16.26 -8.32
C SER A 36 -15.41 16.91 -7.24
N LEU A 37 -15.30 16.47 -5.98
CA LEU A 37 -15.96 17.05 -4.81
C LEU A 37 -15.29 18.34 -4.30
N ASN A 38 -14.04 18.61 -4.68
CA ASN A 38 -13.38 19.88 -4.42
C ASN A 38 -13.89 20.94 -5.40
N ALA A 39 -14.97 21.63 -5.02
CA ALA A 39 -15.62 22.64 -5.84
C ALA A 39 -14.73 23.85 -6.21
N GLN A 40 -13.56 24.00 -5.60
CA GLN A 40 -12.64 25.11 -5.90
C GLN A 40 -11.50 24.71 -6.85
N GLY A 41 -11.31 23.40 -7.10
CA GLY A 41 -10.39 22.85 -8.10
C GLY A 41 -8.89 23.03 -7.83
N TRP A 42 -8.51 23.70 -6.73
CA TRP A 42 -7.12 23.81 -6.27
C TRP A 42 -6.63 22.48 -5.71
N LEU A 43 -5.43 22.03 -6.10
CA LEU A 43 -4.74 20.97 -5.38
C LEU A 43 -3.82 21.60 -4.33
N GLN A 44 -4.01 21.28 -3.06
CA GLN A 44 -3.05 21.64 -2.02
C GLN A 44 -2.83 20.45 -1.09
N VAL A 45 -1.59 20.04 -0.93
CA VAL A 45 -1.21 18.84 -0.18
C VAL A 45 -0.07 19.21 0.73
N SER A 46 -0.30 19.06 2.04
CA SER A 46 0.72 19.32 3.03
C SER A 46 1.74 18.20 3.11
N GLU A 47 1.31 16.94 3.06
CA GLU A 47 2.20 15.80 3.19
C GLU A 47 1.49 14.55 2.69
N VAL A 48 2.25 13.63 2.13
CA VAL A 48 1.81 12.28 1.80
C VAL A 48 2.74 11.29 2.49
N VAL A 49 2.16 10.45 3.35
CA VAL A 49 2.87 9.38 4.06
C VAL A 49 2.50 8.05 3.43
N ALA A 50 3.47 7.33 2.89
CA ALA A 50 3.28 6.02 2.29
C ALA A 50 3.93 4.94 3.16
N THR A 51 3.13 4.24 3.95
CA THR A 51 3.63 3.27 4.94
C THR A 51 3.95 1.94 4.27
N GLN A 52 5.22 1.56 4.27
CA GLN A 52 5.68 0.29 3.72
C GLN A 52 5.25 -0.91 4.57
N THR A 53 4.80 -1.97 3.89
CA THR A 53 4.44 -3.23 4.53
C THR A 53 5.60 -3.82 5.32
N GLY A 54 5.32 -4.24 6.55
CA GLY A 54 6.23 -4.99 7.40
C GLY A 54 7.37 -4.19 8.05
N THR A 55 7.71 -3.01 7.52
CA THR A 55 8.67 -2.09 8.16
C THR A 55 7.97 -0.94 8.89
N GLY A 56 6.80 -0.52 8.41
CA GLY A 56 6.10 0.67 8.90
C GLY A 56 6.82 1.99 8.55
N ASN A 57 7.85 1.94 7.70
CA ASN A 57 8.59 3.13 7.29
C ASN A 57 7.76 3.94 6.29
N ASP A 58 7.87 5.26 6.38
CA ASP A 58 7.37 6.15 5.33
C ASP A 58 8.35 6.18 4.15
N VAL A 59 7.95 5.58 3.03
CA VAL A 59 8.75 5.52 1.81
C VAL A 59 8.46 6.67 0.85
N ALA A 60 7.48 7.54 1.15
CA ALA A 60 7.23 8.76 0.38
C ALA A 60 8.20 9.88 0.77
N LEU A 61 8.90 9.80 1.90
CA LEU A 61 9.84 10.83 2.35
C LEU A 61 10.97 11.08 1.35
N THR A 62 11.34 12.36 1.19
CA THR A 62 12.55 12.77 0.47
C THR A 62 13.79 12.10 1.05
N THR A 63 13.87 11.93 2.37
CA THR A 63 14.98 11.23 3.04
C THR A 63 15.01 9.72 2.79
N ALA A 64 13.88 9.13 2.36
CA ALA A 64 13.81 7.75 1.88
C ALA A 64 14.18 7.61 0.39
N GLY A 65 14.47 8.73 -0.29
CA GLY A 65 14.88 8.78 -1.69
C GLY A 65 13.73 8.98 -2.68
N ALA A 66 12.51 9.24 -2.20
CA ALA A 66 11.39 9.59 -3.07
C ALA A 66 11.57 10.99 -3.67
N THR A 67 10.87 11.24 -4.78
CA THR A 67 10.86 12.55 -5.46
C THR A 67 9.43 12.95 -5.81
N ALA A 68 9.15 14.26 -5.84
CA ALA A 68 7.84 14.78 -6.16
C ALA A 68 7.87 15.76 -7.34
N THR A 69 6.83 15.73 -8.18
CA THR A 69 6.59 16.72 -9.24
C THR A 69 5.13 17.13 -9.25
N GLY A 70 4.82 18.36 -9.64
CA GLY A 70 3.44 18.85 -9.73
C GLY A 70 3.14 19.45 -11.10
N SER A 71 1.86 19.60 -11.43
CA SER A 71 1.42 20.26 -12.68
C SER A 71 1.87 21.72 -12.77
N SER A 72 1.80 22.43 -11.64
CA SER A 72 2.17 23.84 -11.47
C SER A 72 2.35 24.14 -9.98
N ASN A 73 3.01 25.25 -9.65
CA ASN A 73 3.23 25.65 -8.26
C ASN A 73 2.78 27.10 -8.04
N TRP A 74 1.97 27.33 -7.02
CA TRP A 74 1.75 28.66 -6.48
C TRP A 74 3.09 29.23 -5.97
N PRO A 75 3.34 30.55 -6.03
CA PRO A 75 4.60 31.15 -5.58
C PRO A 75 5.07 30.60 -4.22
N ASN A 76 6.35 30.27 -4.08
CA ASN A 76 6.97 29.74 -2.86
C ASN A 76 6.48 28.37 -2.36
N SER A 77 5.52 27.74 -3.04
CA SER A 77 5.15 26.33 -2.80
C SER A 77 6.01 25.39 -3.63
N SER A 78 6.06 24.11 -3.25
CA SER A 78 6.87 23.11 -3.95
C SER A 78 6.27 21.71 -3.77
N PRO A 79 6.33 20.82 -4.78
CA PRO A 79 5.95 19.41 -4.63
C PRO A 79 6.73 18.70 -3.53
N ASN A 80 7.99 19.09 -3.30
CA ASN A 80 8.84 18.47 -2.28
C ASN A 80 8.36 18.75 -0.85
N TYR A 81 7.58 19.81 -0.61
CA TYR A 81 6.99 20.05 0.71
C TYR A 81 5.89 19.06 1.05
N ALA A 82 5.38 18.29 0.08
CA ALA A 82 4.40 17.24 0.34
C ALA A 82 5.06 15.88 0.69
N ILE A 83 6.39 15.84 0.80
CA ILE A 83 7.18 14.65 1.13
C ILE A 83 8.41 15.00 1.99
N ASP A 84 8.30 16.03 2.83
CA ASP A 84 9.43 16.54 3.64
C ASP A 84 9.40 16.08 5.10
N GLY A 85 8.36 15.35 5.50
CA GLY A 85 8.16 14.85 6.86
C GLY A 85 7.50 15.86 7.80
N ILE A 86 6.99 16.99 7.31
CA ILE A 86 6.36 18.03 8.12
C ILE A 86 4.85 18.04 7.87
N SER A 87 4.07 17.54 8.84
CA SER A 87 2.63 17.48 8.70
C SER A 87 1.83 17.65 10.01
N PRO A 88 0.60 18.18 9.91
CA PRO A 88 0.12 18.99 8.80
C PRO A 88 0.83 20.37 8.82
N ALA A 89 0.96 21.00 7.67
CA ALA A 89 1.66 22.25 7.45
C ALA A 89 0.76 23.28 6.75
N GLY A 90 1.18 24.53 6.81
CA GLY A 90 0.50 25.66 6.20
C GLY A 90 1.31 26.22 5.04
N TYR A 91 0.63 26.78 4.04
CA TYR A 91 1.29 27.52 2.97
C TYR A 91 2.22 28.62 3.53
N PRO A 92 3.45 28.78 3.00
CA PRO A 92 3.95 28.23 1.73
C PRO A 92 4.60 26.84 1.79
N ASN A 93 4.74 26.22 2.96
CA ASN A 93 5.45 24.96 3.14
C ASN A 93 4.54 23.75 2.85
N ILE A 94 3.94 23.73 1.66
CA ILE A 94 3.06 22.67 1.14
C ILE A 94 3.23 22.60 -0.39
N PHE A 95 2.71 21.55 -1.03
CA PHE A 95 2.36 21.65 -2.45
C PHE A 95 1.06 22.43 -2.61
N HIS A 96 1.01 23.39 -3.54
CA HIS A 96 -0.21 24.11 -3.91
C HIS A 96 -0.16 24.41 -5.41
N SER A 97 -1.16 23.95 -6.16
CA SER A 97 -1.24 24.21 -7.59
C SER A 97 -1.38 25.71 -7.89
N TYR A 98 -0.92 26.15 -9.06
CA TYR A 98 -1.20 27.50 -9.55
C TYR A 98 -2.56 27.60 -10.23
N GLU A 99 -2.97 26.53 -10.91
CA GLU A 99 -4.28 26.44 -11.55
C GLU A 99 -5.31 25.80 -10.60
N ASN A 100 -6.58 26.13 -10.81
CA ASN A 100 -7.70 25.69 -9.99
C ASN A 100 -8.88 25.14 -10.80
N ASP A 101 -8.57 24.60 -11.96
CA ASP A 101 -9.51 24.02 -12.91
C ASP A 101 -9.85 22.55 -12.62
N GLY A 102 -9.34 21.99 -11.52
CA GLY A 102 -9.52 20.59 -11.15
C GLY A 102 -8.60 19.62 -11.93
N SER A 103 -7.72 20.11 -12.79
CA SER A 103 -6.82 19.26 -13.60
C SER A 103 -5.41 19.10 -13.04
N SER A 104 -5.11 19.78 -11.92
CA SER A 104 -3.78 19.74 -11.31
C SER A 104 -3.45 18.38 -10.72
N PHE A 105 -2.15 18.07 -10.65
CA PHE A 105 -1.67 16.81 -10.09
C PHE A 105 -0.42 17.01 -9.25
N LEU A 106 -0.22 16.09 -8.31
CA LEU A 106 1.03 15.82 -7.59
C LEU A 106 1.42 14.37 -7.85
N ASN A 107 2.58 14.15 -8.47
CA ASN A 107 3.18 12.84 -8.62
C ASN A 107 4.27 12.66 -7.57
N ILE A 108 4.27 11.52 -6.88
CA ILE A 108 5.35 11.09 -5.99
C ILE A 108 5.89 9.77 -6.54
N PHE A 109 7.18 9.76 -6.83
CA PHE A 109 7.91 8.57 -7.28
C PHE A 109 8.70 8.00 -6.10
N LEU A 110 8.41 6.75 -5.73
CA LEU A 110 9.13 6.06 -4.68
C LEU A 110 10.53 5.67 -5.16
N ALA A 111 11.50 5.59 -4.24
CA ALA A 111 12.88 5.25 -4.56
C ALA A 111 13.02 3.85 -5.20
N ALA A 112 12.13 2.93 -4.82
CA ALA A 112 12.01 1.60 -5.40
C ALA A 112 10.54 1.16 -5.38
N PRO A 113 10.14 0.24 -6.28
CA PRO A 113 8.82 -0.39 -6.21
C PRO A 113 8.61 -1.06 -4.85
N THR A 114 7.58 -0.65 -4.11
CA THR A 114 7.41 -0.95 -2.69
C THR A 114 5.98 -1.39 -2.38
N GLU A 115 5.86 -2.39 -1.52
CA GLU A 115 4.58 -2.82 -0.97
C GLU A 115 4.13 -1.87 0.14
N LEU A 116 2.87 -1.41 0.10
CA LEU A 116 2.31 -0.46 1.06
C LEU A 116 1.18 -1.10 1.88
N ASP A 117 1.15 -0.80 3.19
CA ASP A 117 0.04 -1.11 4.10
C ASP A 117 -1.02 0.02 4.08
N SER A 118 -0.58 1.27 3.93
CA SER A 118 -1.46 2.43 3.97
C SER A 118 -0.87 3.66 3.27
N LEU A 119 -1.76 4.60 2.96
CA LEU A 119 -1.43 5.96 2.56
C LEU A 119 -2.17 6.94 3.48
N THR A 120 -1.49 7.97 3.96
CA THR A 120 -2.14 9.10 4.65
C THR A 120 -1.87 10.37 3.85
N LEU A 121 -2.92 11.14 3.56
CA LEU A 121 -2.79 12.46 2.95
C LEU A 121 -3.12 13.53 3.98
N PHE A 122 -2.27 14.55 4.04
CA PHE A 122 -2.49 15.73 4.88
C PHE A 122 -2.89 16.93 4.03
N GLY A 123 -3.99 17.56 4.43
CA GLY A 123 -4.44 18.86 3.94
C GLY A 123 -3.70 20.03 4.60
N ARG A 124 -4.11 21.24 4.26
CA ARG A 124 -3.52 22.49 4.74
C ARG A 124 -4.09 22.88 6.10
N ASN A 125 -3.22 23.22 7.06
CA ASN A 125 -3.64 23.46 8.46
C ASN A 125 -3.94 24.91 8.87
N ASN A 126 -3.68 25.91 8.03
CA ASN A 126 -3.79 27.33 8.42
C ASN A 126 -4.93 28.09 7.76
N CYS A 127 -5.44 27.65 6.61
CA CYS A 127 -6.68 28.13 6.00
C CYS A 127 -7.17 27.16 4.94
N CYS A 128 -8.37 27.45 4.43
CA CYS A 128 -8.78 26.98 3.11
C CYS A 128 -8.88 25.45 3.02
N SER A 129 -9.08 24.78 4.16
CA SER A 129 -9.12 23.32 4.25
C SER A 129 -10.31 22.71 3.51
N THR A 130 -11.31 23.51 3.15
CA THR A 130 -12.44 23.11 2.29
C THR A 130 -12.01 22.64 0.90
N ARG A 131 -10.73 22.80 0.51
CA ARG A 131 -10.15 22.30 -0.74
C ARG A 131 -9.47 20.94 -0.58
N ASP A 132 -9.33 20.44 0.65
CA ASP A 132 -8.52 19.26 0.97
C ASP A 132 -9.33 17.98 0.74
N ILE A 133 -9.85 17.82 -0.48
CA ILE A 133 -10.57 16.63 -0.92
C ILE A 133 -9.86 16.12 -2.17
N PHE A 134 -9.38 14.89 -2.10
CA PHE A 134 -8.41 14.34 -3.05
C PHE A 134 -8.93 13.07 -3.71
N ASP A 135 -8.48 12.84 -4.94
CA ASP A 135 -8.48 11.51 -5.54
C ASP A 135 -7.03 11.02 -5.61
N ILE A 136 -6.83 9.71 -5.53
CA ILE A 136 -5.51 9.08 -5.65
C ILE A 136 -5.52 7.93 -6.63
N ALA A 137 -4.36 7.73 -7.26
CA ALA A 137 -4.08 6.56 -8.08
C ALA A 137 -2.66 6.05 -7.83
N LEU A 138 -2.51 4.74 -7.64
CA LEU A 138 -1.24 4.06 -7.40
C LEU A 138 -0.87 3.25 -8.63
N TYR A 139 0.38 3.36 -9.06
CA TYR A 139 0.88 2.70 -10.27
C TYR A 139 2.13 1.89 -9.99
N ASP A 140 2.28 0.81 -10.75
CA ASP A 140 3.53 0.07 -10.88
C ASP A 140 4.53 0.79 -11.80
N MET A 141 5.72 0.20 -11.93
CA MET A 141 6.84 0.76 -12.72
C MET A 141 6.57 0.72 -14.23
N ALA A 142 5.65 -0.13 -14.70
CA ALA A 142 5.22 -0.20 -16.09
C ALA A 142 4.08 0.81 -16.40
N GLY A 143 3.59 1.53 -15.39
CA GLY A 143 2.46 2.44 -15.51
C GLY A 143 1.10 1.75 -15.41
N GLY A 144 1.05 0.50 -14.98
CA GLY A 144 -0.18 -0.22 -14.67
C GLY A 144 -0.83 0.35 -13.41
N LEU A 145 -2.14 0.66 -13.49
CA LEU A 145 -2.93 1.08 -12.33
C LEU A 145 -3.11 -0.10 -11.38
N LEU A 146 -2.73 0.09 -10.11
CA LEU A 146 -2.85 -0.92 -9.07
C LEU A 146 -4.01 -0.66 -8.12
N PHE A 147 -4.30 0.62 -7.85
CA PHE A 147 -5.33 1.05 -6.91
C PHE A 147 -5.77 2.47 -7.24
N GLU A 148 -7.04 2.78 -6.99
CA GLU A 148 -7.60 4.12 -7.04
C GLU A 148 -8.60 4.33 -5.91
N ALA A 149 -8.69 5.56 -5.41
CA ALA A 149 -9.74 5.98 -4.49
C ALA A 149 -10.09 7.45 -4.75
N GLU A 150 -11.37 7.76 -4.61
CA GLU A 150 -11.93 9.07 -4.90
C GLU A 150 -12.58 9.69 -3.65
N GLY A 151 -12.64 11.02 -3.61
CA GLY A 151 -13.37 11.75 -2.58
C GLY A 151 -12.77 11.64 -1.19
N LEU A 152 -11.46 11.47 -1.09
CA LEU A 152 -10.73 11.38 0.17
C LEU A 152 -10.73 12.74 0.88
N ASP A 153 -11.51 12.84 1.96
CA ASP A 153 -11.79 14.09 2.65
C ASP A 153 -10.86 14.32 3.85
N ALA A 154 -9.94 15.28 3.70
CA ALA A 154 -9.05 15.77 4.76
C ALA A 154 -9.47 17.16 5.28
N THR A 155 -10.71 17.60 5.05
CA THR A 155 -11.22 18.92 5.47
C THR A 155 -11.45 19.04 6.98
N GLY A 156 -11.48 17.89 7.68
CA GLY A 156 -11.72 17.80 9.12
C GLY A 156 -10.60 18.40 9.98
N ALA A 157 -10.84 18.49 11.29
CA ALA A 157 -9.93 19.16 12.24
C ALA A 157 -8.51 18.57 12.33
N ALA A 158 -8.33 17.31 11.92
CA ALA A 158 -7.02 16.66 11.86
C ALA A 158 -6.24 16.97 10.58
N HIS A 159 -6.87 17.63 9.60
CA HIS A 159 -6.30 17.90 8.28
C HIS A 159 -5.71 16.65 7.62
N ARG A 160 -6.36 15.49 7.79
CA ARG A 160 -5.85 14.21 7.30
C ARG A 160 -6.94 13.25 6.87
N VAL A 161 -6.60 12.37 5.93
CA VAL A 161 -7.38 11.21 5.53
C VAL A 161 -6.47 10.00 5.38
N ASP A 162 -6.91 8.87 5.92
CA ASP A 162 -6.17 7.61 5.97
C ASP A 162 -6.80 6.60 5.00
N VAL A 163 -5.97 5.95 4.17
CA VAL A 163 -6.35 4.88 3.23
C VAL A 163 -5.58 3.63 3.62
N SER A 164 -6.29 2.52 3.90
CA SER A 164 -5.64 1.23 4.20
C SER A 164 -5.79 0.28 3.02
N PHE A 165 -4.69 -0.37 2.67
CA PHE A 165 -4.67 -1.44 1.68
C PHE A 165 -4.81 -2.76 2.43
N ALA A 166 -5.96 -3.43 2.26
CA ALA A 166 -6.23 -4.65 2.98
C ALA A 166 -5.24 -5.76 2.59
N ASN A 167 -4.54 -6.30 3.59
CA ASN A 167 -3.87 -7.59 3.52
C ASN A 167 -4.94 -8.69 3.39
N VAL A 168 -5.29 -9.09 2.16
CA VAL A 168 -6.18 -10.23 1.98
C VAL A 168 -5.37 -11.49 2.27
N ALA A 169 -5.64 -12.16 3.39
CA ALA A 169 -5.12 -13.50 3.64
C ALA A 169 -5.65 -14.44 2.54
N VAL A 170 -4.80 -14.81 1.60
CA VAL A 170 -5.11 -15.79 0.56
C VAL A 170 -4.73 -17.17 1.10
N PRO A 171 -5.66 -18.14 1.11
CA PRO A 171 -5.34 -19.52 1.43
C PRO A 171 -4.24 -20.03 0.49
N ALA A 172 -3.14 -20.54 1.04
CA ALA A 172 -2.06 -21.09 0.22
C ALA A 172 -2.60 -22.17 -0.74
N PRO A 173 -2.17 -22.18 -2.03
CA PRO A 173 -2.61 -23.22 -2.95
C PRO A 173 -2.19 -24.58 -2.39
N ALA A 174 -3.09 -25.56 -2.46
CA ALA A 174 -2.90 -26.92 -1.96
C ALA A 174 -1.74 -27.71 -2.62
N SER A 175 -0.90 -27.06 -3.42
CA SER A 175 0.22 -27.65 -4.17
C SER A 175 1.35 -28.20 -3.31
N VAL A 176 1.48 -27.77 -2.05
CA VAL A 176 2.48 -28.35 -1.12
C VAL A 176 2.09 -29.77 -0.68
N PHE A 177 0.79 -30.10 -0.62
CA PHE A 177 0.35 -31.44 -0.24
C PHE A 177 0.68 -32.50 -1.31
N MET A 178 0.63 -32.16 -2.61
CA MET A 178 0.95 -33.10 -3.69
C MET A 178 2.43 -33.52 -3.72
N MET A 179 3.35 -32.65 -3.29
CA MET A 179 4.79 -32.97 -3.30
C MET A 179 5.19 -33.96 -2.18
N VAL A 180 4.47 -33.96 -1.06
CA VAL A 180 4.67 -34.92 0.04
C VAL A 180 4.09 -36.30 -0.31
N PHE A 181 2.96 -36.36 -1.03
CA PHE A 181 2.40 -37.62 -1.50
C PHE A 181 3.24 -38.29 -2.61
N LEU A 182 3.93 -37.51 -3.46
CA LEU A 182 4.83 -38.04 -4.48
C LEU A 182 6.11 -38.70 -3.90
N LEU A 183 6.60 -38.24 -2.75
CA LEU A 183 7.77 -38.84 -2.09
C LEU A 183 7.46 -40.09 -1.27
N LEU A 184 6.22 -40.26 -0.80
CA LEU A 184 5.78 -41.47 -0.09
C LEU A 184 5.27 -42.58 -1.03
N GLY A 185 4.91 -42.24 -2.28
CA GLY A 185 4.42 -43.20 -3.29
C GLY A 185 5.48 -44.11 -3.92
N PHE A 186 6.77 -43.74 -3.85
CA PHE A 186 7.86 -44.54 -4.43
C PHE A 186 8.55 -45.52 -3.44
N GLY A 187 8.09 -45.61 -2.20
CA GLY A 187 8.71 -46.43 -1.14
C GLY A 187 8.37 -47.93 -1.14
N PHE A 188 7.43 -48.41 -1.97
CA PHE A 188 7.02 -49.83 -1.99
C PHE A 188 7.37 -50.58 -3.28
N TYR A 189 8.41 -50.16 -3.99
CA TYR A 189 9.00 -50.99 -5.03
C TYR A 189 10.31 -51.62 -4.56
N ASN A 190 10.21 -52.76 -3.84
CA ASN A 190 11.21 -53.83 -3.96
C ASN A 190 10.73 -55.19 -3.41
N LYS A 191 10.21 -56.00 -4.32
CA LYS A 191 10.69 -57.34 -4.70
C LYS A 191 11.11 -58.30 -3.58
N ARG A 192 10.40 -59.43 -3.47
CA ARG A 192 11.05 -60.73 -3.18
C ARG A 192 10.33 -61.89 -3.86
N ASN A 193 10.98 -62.38 -4.92
CA ASN A 193 10.78 -63.71 -5.48
C ASN A 193 11.43 -64.74 -4.55
N ARG A 194 10.68 -65.77 -4.15
CA ARG A 194 10.98 -67.21 -4.16
C ARG A 194 10.11 -67.93 -3.13
#